data_AF-A0A965QRP7-F1
#
_entry.id   AF-A0A965QRP7-F1
#
_cell.length_a   1.000
_cell.length_b   1.000
_cell.length_c   1.000
_cell.angle_alpha   90.00
_cell.angle_beta   90.00
_cell.angle_gamma   90.00
#
_symmetry.space_group_name_H-M   'P 1'
#
loop_
_entity.id
_entity.type
_entity.pdbx_description
1 polymer ?
#
loop_
_entity_poly.entity_id
_entity_poly.type
_entity_poly.pdbx_seq_one_letter_code
_entity_poly.pdbx_strand_id
1 'polypeptide(L)'
;MVFDLPPTTQAIGRRAVTNVPAQALALMNDPFPVEQARAWAEKTLAGPPQAAEGRIGRMYMEAFARRPSAEELATSLRFLQAQVERHGTSLAESPHHLAAWADLAHALINAKEFVFVP
;
A
#
# COMPACT_ATOMS: atom_id res chain seq x y z
N MET A 1 14.27 38.44 -45.97
CA MET A 1 14.69 37.09 -46.37
C MET A 1 15.89 36.70 -45.52
N VAL A 2 15.87 35.47 -45.00
CA VAL A 2 16.92 34.77 -44.21
C VAL A 2 17.08 35.23 -42.76
N PHE A 3 16.62 34.40 -41.82
CA PHE A 3 17.48 33.80 -40.78
C PHE A 3 16.87 32.46 -40.37
N ASP A 4 17.51 31.41 -40.85
CA ASP A 4 17.25 29.99 -40.64
C ASP A 4 18.00 29.55 -39.37
N LEU A 5 17.32 28.95 -38.39
CA LEU A 5 17.94 28.37 -37.20
C LEU A 5 17.22 27.06 -36.79
N PRO A 6 17.88 25.91 -36.93
CA PRO A 6 17.77 24.78 -35.99
C PRO A 6 19.15 24.50 -35.34
N PRO A 7 19.30 23.75 -34.21
CA PRO A 7 18.42 22.69 -33.70
C PRO A 7 18.25 22.52 -32.15
N THR A 8 17.22 21.74 -31.79
CA THR A 8 17.00 20.73 -30.69
C THR A 8 17.57 20.82 -29.26
N THR A 9 16.76 20.23 -28.34
CA THR A 9 17.08 19.61 -27.01
C THR A 9 17.16 20.60 -25.82
N GLN A 10 16.57 20.43 -24.63
CA GLN A 10 16.21 19.26 -23.81
C GLN A 10 15.06 19.60 -22.84
N ALA A 11 14.22 18.64 -22.50
CA ALA A 11 13.35 18.71 -21.33
C ALA A 11 14.20 18.60 -20.04
N ILE A 12 14.38 19.69 -19.31
CA ILE A 12 15.00 19.62 -17.98
C ILE A 12 13.89 19.34 -16.97
N GLY A 13 13.67 18.05 -16.72
CA GLY A 13 13.05 17.57 -15.51
C GLY A 13 13.97 17.85 -14.33
N ARG A 14 13.60 18.80 -13.47
CA ARG A 14 14.24 18.97 -12.18
C ARG A 14 13.26 18.57 -11.09
N ARG A 15 13.25 17.28 -10.76
CA ARG A 15 12.70 16.83 -9.47
C ARG A 15 13.60 17.44 -8.40
N ALA A 16 13.04 18.28 -7.53
CA ALA A 16 13.70 18.61 -6.29
C ALA A 16 13.81 17.30 -5.50
N VAL A 17 15.04 16.77 -5.41
CA VAL A 17 15.39 15.73 -4.44
C VAL A 17 15.45 16.45 -3.11
N THR A 18 14.32 16.59 -2.44
CA THR A 18 14.30 17.08 -1.07
C THR A 18 14.58 15.90 -0.16
N ASN A 19 15.87 15.66 0.04
CA ASN A 19 16.39 14.87 1.13
C ASN A 19 15.96 15.55 2.44
N VAL A 20 14.88 15.09 3.08
CA VAL A 20 14.54 15.44 4.47
C VAL A 20 14.72 14.20 5.35
N PRO A 21 15.96 13.84 5.72
CA PRO A 21 16.26 12.67 6.54
C PRO A 21 16.05 13.02 8.03
N ALA A 22 14.83 13.41 8.38
CA ALA A 22 14.37 13.63 9.76
C ALA A 22 12.92 13.16 10.00
N GLN A 23 12.15 12.86 8.95
CA GLN A 23 10.72 12.53 9.05
C GLN A 23 10.43 11.04 9.23
N ALA A 24 11.41 10.15 9.00
CA ALA A 24 11.21 8.71 9.16
C ALA A 24 10.87 8.32 10.61
N LEU A 25 11.37 9.07 11.60
CA LEU A 25 11.15 8.78 13.02
C LEU A 25 9.79 9.29 13.55
N ALA A 26 9.19 10.29 12.91
CA ALA A 26 7.85 10.79 13.26
C ALA A 26 6.74 9.90 12.69
N LEU A 27 6.97 9.30 11.52
CA LEU A 27 6.01 8.43 10.81
C LEU A 27 5.64 7.15 11.56
N MET A 28 6.47 6.68 12.49
CA MET A 28 6.19 5.45 13.26
C MET A 28 5.16 5.63 14.40
N ASN A 29 4.85 6.87 14.81
CA ASN A 29 3.89 7.16 15.89
C ASN A 29 2.87 8.26 15.52
N ASP A 30 2.86 8.72 14.28
CA ASP A 30 1.86 9.69 13.85
C ASP A 30 0.49 8.98 13.73
N PRO A 31 -0.62 9.54 14.25
CA PRO A 31 -1.95 9.01 14.01
C PRO A 31 -2.31 8.96 12.51
N PHE A 32 -1.63 9.73 11.66
CA PHE A 32 -1.94 9.85 10.24
C PHE A 32 -1.83 8.54 9.43
N PRO A 33 -0.74 7.73 9.51
CA PRO A 33 -0.69 6.41 8.88
C PRO A 33 -1.77 5.42 9.34
N VAL A 34 -2.16 5.47 10.61
CA VAL A 34 -3.25 4.63 11.17
C VAL A 34 -4.60 5.10 10.65
N GLU A 35 -4.80 6.43 10.66
CA GLU A 35 -5.79 7.24 9.93
C GLU A 35 -6.08 6.66 8.54
N GLN A 36 -5.00 6.67 7.75
CA GLN A 36 -5.04 6.33 6.34
C GLN A 36 -5.21 4.83 6.11
N ALA A 37 -4.63 3.97 6.94
CA ALA A 37 -4.81 2.53 6.89
C ALA A 37 -6.27 2.14 7.11
N ARG A 38 -6.93 2.75 8.11
CA ARG A 38 -8.35 2.53 8.37
C ARG A 38 -9.21 2.99 7.20
N ALA A 39 -9.01 4.21 6.71
CA ALA A 39 -9.77 4.73 5.57
C ALA A 39 -9.60 3.85 4.31
N TRP A 40 -8.40 3.31 4.10
CA TRP A 40 -8.13 2.40 2.99
C TRP A 40 -8.84 1.05 3.16
N ALA A 41 -8.86 0.50 4.37
CA ALA A 41 -9.62 -0.70 4.69
C ALA A 41 -11.12 -0.50 4.47
N GLU A 42 -11.70 0.61 4.93
CA GLU A 42 -13.12 0.95 4.71
C GLU A 42 -13.44 1.01 3.21
N LYS A 43 -12.61 1.69 2.41
CA LYS A 43 -12.74 1.75 0.94
C LYS A 43 -12.63 0.37 0.28
N THR A 44 -11.74 -0.48 0.78
CA THR A 44 -11.55 -1.84 0.27
C THR A 44 -12.78 -2.72 0.56
N LEU A 45 -13.34 -2.58 1.75
CA LEU A 45 -14.52 -3.34 2.20
C LEU A 45 -15.84 -2.85 1.58
N ALA A 46 -15.96 -1.56 1.29
CA ALA A 46 -17.11 -0.96 0.61
C ALA A 46 -17.15 -1.24 -0.92
N GLY A 47 -16.09 -1.83 -1.47
CA GLY A 47 -16.03 -2.25 -2.86
C GLY A 47 -16.99 -3.42 -3.18
N PRO A 48 -17.07 -3.83 -4.46
CA PRO A 48 -17.90 -4.96 -4.86
C PRO A 48 -17.51 -6.23 -4.10
N PRO A 49 -18.48 -7.11 -3.76
CA PRO A 49 -18.24 -8.34 -3.03
C PRO A 49 -17.18 -9.20 -3.73
N GLN A 50 -16.05 -9.40 -3.05
CA GLN A 50 -14.93 -10.22 -3.52
C GLN A 50 -14.40 -11.06 -2.38
N ALA A 51 -13.82 -12.21 -2.73
CA ALA A 51 -13.02 -13.01 -1.81
C ALA A 51 -11.81 -12.22 -1.29
N ALA A 52 -11.23 -12.67 -0.17
CA ALA A 52 -10.12 -11.98 0.48
C ALA A 52 -8.93 -11.78 -0.47
N GLU A 53 -8.65 -12.77 -1.32
CA GLU A 53 -7.60 -12.76 -2.33
C GLU A 53 -7.77 -11.62 -3.34
N GLY A 54 -9.01 -11.39 -3.78
CA GLY A 54 -9.32 -10.31 -4.73
C GLY A 54 -9.11 -8.92 -4.12
N ARG A 55 -9.50 -8.76 -2.85
CA ARG A 55 -9.29 -7.51 -2.10
C ARG A 55 -7.80 -7.25 -1.85
N ILE A 56 -7.05 -8.27 -1.42
CA ILE A 56 -5.60 -8.19 -1.26
C ILE A 56 -4.93 -7.83 -2.60
N GLY A 57 -5.31 -8.50 -3.69
CA GLY A 57 -4.79 -8.19 -5.02
C GLY A 57 -5.03 -6.74 -5.43
N ARG A 58 -6.22 -6.19 -5.14
CA ARG A 58 -6.52 -4.77 -5.35
C ARG A 58 -5.66 -3.86 -4.47
N MET A 59 -5.49 -4.18 -3.19
CA MET A 59 -4.65 -3.39 -2.28
C MET A 59 -3.18 -3.37 -2.76
N TYR A 60 -2.67 -4.47 -3.28
CA TYR A 60 -1.34 -4.52 -3.88
C TYR A 60 -1.22 -3.67 -5.15
N MET A 61 -2.24 -3.68 -6.02
CA MET A 61 -2.27 -2.78 -7.18
C MET A 61 -2.31 -1.31 -6.76
N GLU A 62 -3.05 -0.97 -5.71
CA GLU A 62 -3.16 0.42 -5.20
C GLU A 62 -1.86 0.89 -4.51
N ALA A 63 -1.17 0.02 -3.75
CA ALA A 63 0.06 0.38 -3.04
C ALA A 63 1.35 0.27 -3.86
N PHE A 64 1.45 -0.76 -4.72
CA PHE A 64 2.69 -1.13 -5.42
C PHE A 64 2.58 -1.10 -6.94
N ALA A 65 1.41 -0.77 -7.50
CA ALA A 65 1.14 -0.79 -8.94
C ALA A 65 1.43 -2.15 -9.64
N ARG A 66 1.40 -3.24 -8.87
CA ARG A 66 1.58 -4.61 -9.36
C ARG A 66 0.72 -5.60 -8.58
N ARG A 67 0.51 -6.78 -9.14
CA ARG A 67 -0.10 -7.90 -8.41
C ARG A 67 0.88 -8.47 -7.37
N PRO A 68 0.39 -9.03 -6.26
CA PRO A 68 1.23 -9.77 -5.34
C PRO A 68 1.77 -11.03 -6.02
N SER A 69 2.98 -11.46 -5.64
CA SER A 69 3.42 -12.82 -5.91
C SER A 69 2.57 -13.84 -5.14
N ALA A 70 2.66 -15.12 -5.50
CA ALA A 70 1.94 -16.17 -4.77
C ALA A 70 2.34 -16.23 -3.28
N GLU A 71 3.61 -15.99 -2.98
CA GLU A 71 4.14 -15.98 -1.60
C GLU A 71 3.66 -14.76 -0.81
N GLU A 72 3.64 -13.58 -1.44
CA GLU A 72 3.13 -12.35 -0.84
C GLU A 72 1.63 -12.44 -0.55
N LEU A 73 0.86 -13.00 -1.49
CA LEU A 73 -0.57 -13.25 -1.31
C LEU A 73 -0.81 -14.21 -0.14
N ALA A 74 -0.10 -15.35 -0.13
CA ALA A 74 -0.23 -16.34 0.94
C ALA A 74 0.15 -15.75 2.31
N THR A 75 1.19 -14.92 2.37
CA THR A 75 1.62 -14.25 3.60
C THR A 75 0.60 -13.23 4.07
N SER A 76 0.01 -12.45 3.14
CA SER A 76 -1.04 -11.48 3.45
C SER A 76 -2.31 -12.15 3.99
N LEU A 77 -2.71 -13.29 3.40
CA LEU A 77 -3.86 -14.07 3.89
C LEU A 77 -3.62 -14.64 5.29
N ARG A 78 -2.44 -15.23 5.53
CA ARG A 78 -2.08 -15.73 6.87
C ARG A 78 -2.07 -14.61 7.90
N PHE A 79 -1.52 -13.45 7.53
CA PHE A 79 -1.52 -12.29 8.40
C PHE A 79 -2.94 -11.82 8.72
N LEU A 80 -3.80 -11.68 7.69
CA LEU A 80 -5.19 -11.28 7.86
C LEU A 80 -5.94 -12.25 8.78
N GLN A 81 -5.79 -13.56 8.56
CA GLN A 81 -6.39 -14.59 9.40
C GLN A 81 -5.94 -14.45 10.86
N ALA A 82 -4.63 -14.31 11.09
CA ALA A 82 -4.08 -14.14 12.44
C ALA A 82 -4.60 -12.88 13.14
N GLN A 83 -4.84 -11.77 12.41
CA GLN A 83 -5.44 -10.57 13.01
C GLN A 83 -6.91 -10.77 13.36
N VAL A 84 -7.69 -11.43 12.49
CA VAL A 84 -9.09 -11.74 12.79
C VAL A 84 -9.20 -12.64 14.03
N GLU A 85 -8.32 -13.64 14.16
CA GLU A 85 -8.24 -14.53 15.32
C GLU A 85 -7.87 -13.78 16.61
N ARG A 86 -6.97 -12.80 16.54
CA ARG A 86 -6.65 -11.92 17.68
C ARG A 86 -7.83 -11.09 18.16
N HIS A 87 -8.76 -10.78 17.28
CA HIS A 87 -10.02 -10.12 17.63
C HIS A 87 -11.11 -11.11 18.11
N GLY A 88 -10.79 -12.39 18.25
CA GLY A 88 -11.68 -13.40 18.83
C GLY A 88 -12.72 -13.96 17.86
N THR A 89 -12.51 -13.84 16.54
CA THR A 89 -13.38 -14.42 15.51
C THR A 89 -12.54 -15.11 14.43
N SER A 90 -13.17 -15.65 13.40
CA SER A 90 -12.50 -16.24 12.25
C SER A 90 -12.82 -15.47 10.96
N LEU A 91 -11.93 -15.58 9.96
CA LEU A 91 -12.16 -14.93 8.65
C LEU A 91 -13.43 -15.45 7.96
N ALA A 92 -13.84 -16.69 8.26
CA ALA A 92 -15.07 -17.28 7.74
C ALA A 92 -16.33 -16.65 8.36
N GLU A 93 -16.28 -16.31 9.66
CA GLU A 93 -17.39 -15.66 10.38
C GLU A 93 -17.47 -14.16 10.10
N SER A 94 -16.32 -13.49 9.99
CA SER A 94 -16.23 -12.04 9.79
C SER A 94 -15.27 -11.70 8.64
N PRO A 95 -15.68 -11.95 7.37
CA PRO A 95 -14.83 -11.66 6.21
C PRO A 95 -14.59 -10.14 6.02
N HIS A 96 -15.45 -9.30 6.58
CA HIS A 96 -15.37 -7.84 6.52
C HIS A 96 -14.84 -7.21 7.83
N HIS A 97 -14.03 -7.94 8.59
CA HIS A 97 -13.53 -7.48 9.89
C HIS A 97 -12.62 -6.24 9.76
N LEU A 98 -13.18 -5.04 9.94
CA LEU A 98 -12.50 -3.78 9.60
C LEU A 98 -11.13 -3.61 10.24
N ALA A 99 -10.98 -3.94 11.53
CA ALA A 99 -9.71 -3.77 12.24
C ALA A 99 -8.57 -4.61 11.63
N ALA A 100 -8.83 -5.88 11.31
CA ALA A 100 -7.87 -6.78 10.68
C ALA A 100 -7.47 -6.31 9.27
N TRP A 101 -8.42 -5.76 8.50
CA TRP A 101 -8.12 -5.15 7.20
C TRP A 101 -7.33 -3.84 7.34
N ALA A 102 -7.59 -3.05 8.39
CA ALA A 102 -6.81 -1.86 8.70
C ALA A 102 -5.38 -2.23 9.13
N ASP A 103 -5.20 -3.29 9.90
CA ASP A 103 -3.87 -3.81 10.27
C ASP A 103 -3.08 -4.26 9.03
N LEU A 104 -3.75 -4.94 8.08
CA LEU A 104 -3.12 -5.32 6.82
C LEU A 104 -2.75 -4.08 6.00
N ALA A 105 -3.65 -3.10 5.88
CA ALA A 105 -3.37 -1.85 5.20
C ALA A 105 -2.18 -1.11 5.83
N HIS A 106 -2.12 -1.09 7.16
CA HIS A 106 -1.02 -0.50 7.92
C HIS A 106 0.29 -1.24 7.67
N ALA A 107 0.27 -2.58 7.64
CA ALA A 107 1.43 -3.38 7.30
C ALA A 107 1.92 -3.10 5.87
N LEU A 108 1.03 -2.98 4.88
CA LEU A 108 1.40 -2.68 3.49
C LEU A 108 1.96 -1.27 3.33
N ILE A 109 1.45 -0.28 4.07
CA ILE A 109 1.99 1.09 4.09
C ILE A 109 3.42 1.09 4.67
N ASN A 110 3.66 0.32 5.74
CA ASN A 110 4.96 0.23 6.39
C ASN A 110 5.95 -0.72 5.72
N ALA A 111 5.49 -1.62 4.85
CA ALA A 111 6.36 -2.53 4.08
C ALA A 111 7.27 -1.80 3.06
N LYS A 112 7.16 -0.46 2.96
CA LYS A 112 7.70 0.33 1.86
C LYS A 112 9.20 0.66 1.91
N GLU A 113 10.00 0.11 2.84
CA GLU A 113 11.45 0.36 2.88
C GLU A 113 12.40 -0.86 2.91
N PHE A 114 11.93 -2.08 2.66
CA PHE A 114 12.87 -3.20 2.46
C PHE A 114 12.54 -4.00 1.20
N VAL A 115 12.93 -3.45 0.04
CA VAL A 115 13.16 -4.29 -1.13
C VAL A 115 14.54 -4.93 -0.96
N PHE A 116 14.54 -6.05 -0.25
CA PHE A 116 15.47 -7.14 -0.49
C PHE A 116 15.47 -7.41 -2.01
N VAL A 117 16.58 -7.11 -2.68
CA VAL A 117 16.87 -7.62 -4.02
C VAL A 117 17.90 -8.73 -3.80
N PRO A 118 17.57 -10.03 -3.97
CA PRO A 118 18.58 -11.07 -4.07
C PRO A 118 19.41 -10.94 -5.36
#